data_AF-A0A7C3QRM2-F1
#
_entry.id   AF-A0A7C3QRM2-F1
#
_cell.length_a   1.000
_cell.length_b   1.000
_cell.length_c   1.000
_cell.angle_alpha   90.00
_cell.angle_beta   90.00
_cell.angle_gamma   90.00
#
_symmetry.space_group_name_H-M   'P 1'
#
loop_
_entity.id
_entity.type
_entity.pdbx_description
1 polymer ?
#
loop_
_entity_poly.entity_id
_entity_poly.type
_entity_poly.pdbx_seq_one_letter_code
_entity_poly.pdbx_strand_id
1 'polypeptide(L)'
;NSMGVFYIILPVREIEEGERIDRYRYKFRIDGVWTYDTANRLSQDDGLGSVYSEYQLDREDTRRQITVRVLPEKDKKKDRLIEFAIYLPSAKNLSLVGEFNGWDPEHDLMEKGSDGIFRLRMRLKPGSYAYKYVADGRWILDRYNQQTRYLKDKDELCSFIEVK
;
A
#
# COMPACT_ATOMS: atom_id res chain seq x y z
N ASN A 1 20.56 15.65 -3.07
CA ASN A 1 21.50 14.67 -2.46
C ASN A 1 22.37 14.09 -3.57
N SER A 2 23.39 13.28 -3.26
CA SER A 2 24.27 12.66 -4.27
C SER A 2 23.55 11.72 -5.25
N MET A 3 22.31 11.32 -4.93
CA MET A 3 21.49 10.40 -5.73
C MET A 3 20.45 11.10 -6.62
N GLY A 4 20.32 12.44 -6.54
CA GLY A 4 19.33 13.20 -7.31
C GLY A 4 17.86 13.00 -6.91
N VAL A 5 17.56 12.33 -5.78
CA VAL A 5 16.19 12.02 -5.34
C VAL A 5 15.78 12.93 -4.20
N PHE A 6 14.63 13.59 -4.29
CA PHE A 6 14.10 14.46 -3.24
C PHE A 6 12.67 14.02 -2.90
N TYR A 7 12.29 14.06 -1.63
CA TYR A 7 10.93 13.77 -1.19
C TYR A 7 10.46 14.80 -0.16
N ILE A 8 9.17 15.09 -0.16
CA ILE A 8 8.49 15.90 0.84
C ILE A 8 7.25 15.14 1.30
N ILE A 9 7.01 15.13 2.61
CA ILE A 9 5.78 14.60 3.19
C ILE A 9 4.91 15.82 3.50
N LEU A 10 3.84 15.98 2.73
CA LEU A 10 2.85 17.01 3.00
C LEU A 10 1.71 16.37 3.81
N PRO A 11 1.43 16.84 5.04
CA PRO A 11 0.22 16.41 5.74
C PRO A 11 -1.00 16.84 4.94
N VAL A 12 -1.99 15.96 4.81
CA VAL A 12 -3.27 16.29 4.19
C VAL A 12 -3.88 17.45 4.98
N ARG A 13 -4.14 18.58 4.32
CA ARG A 13 -4.84 19.69 4.95
C ARG A 13 -6.29 19.28 5.10
N GLU A 14 -6.77 19.20 6.34
CA GLU A 14 -8.02 18.54 6.64
C GLU A 14 -9.24 19.31 6.12
N ILE A 15 -9.26 20.65 6.24
CA ILE A 15 -10.42 21.47 5.88
C ILE A 15 -9.98 22.90 5.47
N GLU A 16 -10.41 23.38 4.30
CA GLU A 16 -10.48 24.81 3.95
C GLU A 16 -11.96 25.12 3.64
N GLU A 17 -12.51 26.22 4.16
CA GLU A 17 -13.92 26.65 3.94
C GLU A 17 -15.01 25.60 4.24
N GLY A 18 -14.74 24.64 5.13
CA GLY A 18 -15.71 23.60 5.49
C GLY A 18 -15.71 22.39 4.56
N GLU A 19 -14.86 22.37 3.53
CA GLU A 19 -14.68 21.24 2.62
C GLU A 19 -13.27 20.62 2.77
N ARG A 20 -13.17 19.30 2.61
CA ARG A 20 -11.88 18.60 2.62
C ARG A 20 -11.13 18.91 1.33
N ILE A 21 -9.86 19.29 1.45
CA ILE A 21 -9.00 19.47 0.28
C ILE A 21 -8.65 18.10 -0.31
N ASP A 22 -9.28 17.77 -1.43
CA ASP A 22 -9.02 16.54 -2.21
C ASP A 22 -8.20 16.79 -3.48
N ARG A 23 -7.83 18.05 -3.75
CA ARG A 23 -7.10 18.48 -4.93
C ARG A 23 -5.94 19.39 -4.53
N TYR A 24 -4.74 18.96 -4.88
CA TYR A 24 -3.50 19.66 -4.59
C TYR A 24 -2.88 20.14 -5.89
N ARG A 25 -2.59 21.43 -5.99
CA ARG A 25 -1.81 22.00 -7.08
C ARG A 25 -0.40 22.29 -6.58
N TYR A 26 0.61 21.85 -7.31
CA TYR A 26 2.00 22.02 -6.92
C TYR A 26 2.90 22.36 -8.09
N LYS A 27 4.02 23.01 -7.76
CA LYS A 27 5.20 23.22 -8.60
C LYS A 27 6.44 23.03 -7.73
N PHE A 28 7.52 22.60 -8.34
CA PHE A 28 8.84 22.58 -7.72
C PHE A 28 9.60 23.85 -8.07
N ARG A 29 10.42 24.35 -7.15
CA ARG A 29 11.40 25.40 -7.45
C ARG A 29 12.78 24.76 -7.54
N ILE A 30 13.26 24.59 -8.76
CA ILE A 30 14.55 23.95 -9.06
C ILE A 30 15.48 25.03 -9.58
N ASP A 31 16.59 25.27 -8.89
CA ASP A 31 17.59 26.28 -9.24
C ASP A 31 17.00 27.68 -9.53
N GLY A 32 15.98 28.05 -8.75
CA GLY A 32 15.30 29.34 -8.87
C GLY A 32 14.15 29.37 -9.89
N VAL A 33 14.01 28.33 -10.72
CA VAL A 33 12.98 28.22 -11.76
C VAL A 33 11.79 27.38 -11.27
N TRP A 34 10.59 27.90 -11.47
CA TRP A 34 9.35 27.16 -11.20
C TRP A 34 9.10 26.13 -12.30
N THR A 35 9.09 24.86 -11.92
CA THR A 35 8.95 23.71 -12.82
C THR A 35 7.82 22.82 -12.33
N TYR A 36 7.00 22.32 -13.25
CA TYR A 36 5.96 21.34 -12.95
C TYR A 36 6.53 19.92 -12.96
N ASP A 37 5.79 18.97 -12.39
CA ASP A 37 6.08 17.56 -12.51
C ASP A 37 5.78 17.07 -13.93
N THR A 38 6.83 16.88 -14.73
CA THR A 38 6.73 16.40 -16.12
C THR A 38 6.17 14.99 -16.24
N ALA A 39 6.19 14.19 -15.17
CA ALA A 39 5.58 12.87 -15.13
C ALA A 39 4.08 12.91 -14.77
N ASN A 40 3.59 14.04 -14.24
CA ASN A 40 2.20 14.19 -13.89
C ASN A 40 1.35 14.52 -15.13
N ARG A 41 0.44 13.60 -15.48
CA ARG A 41 -0.45 13.70 -16.64
C ARG A 41 -1.55 14.76 -16.49
N LEU A 42 -1.76 15.28 -15.28
CA LEU A 42 -2.71 16.35 -14.98
C LEU A 42 -1.95 17.66 -14.82
N SER A 43 -1.83 18.42 -15.91
CA SER A 43 -1.24 19.75 -15.91
C SER A 43 -2.30 20.77 -16.34
N GLN A 44 -2.46 21.84 -15.58
CA GLN A 44 -3.36 22.95 -15.92
C GLN A 44 -2.58 24.25 -16.06
N ASP A 45 -2.96 25.07 -17.03
CA ASP A 45 -2.43 26.41 -17.25
C ASP A 45 -2.70 27.29 -16.01
N ASP A 46 -1.70 28.06 -15.59
CA ASP A 46 -1.78 28.96 -14.45
C ASP A 46 -2.25 30.38 -14.77
N GLY A 47 -2.53 30.67 -16.05
CA GLY A 47 -2.92 31.99 -16.53
C GLY A 47 -1.76 33.00 -16.64
N LEU A 48 -0.53 32.57 -16.36
CA LEU A 48 0.71 33.37 -16.43
C LEU A 48 1.73 32.76 -17.40
N GLY A 49 1.29 31.82 -18.24
CA GLY A 49 2.13 31.15 -19.24
C GLY A 49 2.97 30.00 -18.68
N SER A 50 2.60 29.44 -17.52
CA SER A 50 3.22 28.28 -16.90
C SER A 50 2.12 27.28 -16.47
N VAL A 51 2.50 26.09 -16.01
CA VAL A 51 1.54 25.02 -15.68
C VAL A 51 1.74 24.52 -14.25
N TYR A 52 0.65 24.28 -13.52
CA TYR A 52 0.71 23.54 -12.25
C TYR A 52 0.48 22.06 -12.50
N SER A 53 1.16 21.21 -11.72
CA SER A 53 0.80 19.81 -11.59
C SER A 53 -0.36 19.67 -10.61
N GLU A 54 -1.32 18.83 -10.96
CA GLU A 54 -2.48 18.55 -10.11
C GLU A 54 -2.41 17.12 -9.58
N TYR A 55 -2.55 16.98 -8.27
CA TYR A 55 -2.72 15.69 -7.61
C TYR A 55 -4.12 15.66 -6.99
N GLN A 56 -4.94 14.70 -7.43
CA GLN A 56 -6.21 14.42 -6.79
C GLN A 56 -5.99 13.34 -5.74
N LEU A 57 -6.22 13.68 -4.48
CA LEU A 57 -6.28 12.73 -3.39
C LEU A 57 -7.59 11.95 -3.55
N ASP A 58 -7.53 10.85 -4.30
CA ASP A 58 -8.62 9.87 -4.33
C ASP A 58 -9.04 9.61 -2.90
N ARG A 59 -10.34 9.85 -2.60
CA ARG A 59 -10.95 9.73 -1.28
C ARG A 59 -10.25 8.63 -0.50
N GLU A 60 -9.38 9.01 0.44
CA GLU A 60 -8.83 8.05 1.36
C GLU A 60 -10.02 7.60 2.20
N ASP A 61 -10.67 6.52 1.77
CA ASP A 61 -11.49 5.76 2.68
C ASP A 61 -10.49 5.07 3.61
N THR A 62 -10.01 5.82 4.60
CA THR A 62 -9.07 5.33 5.62
C THR A 62 -9.66 4.12 6.36
N ARG A 63 -11.00 3.96 6.33
CA ARG A 63 -11.70 2.73 6.76
C ARG A 63 -11.29 1.48 5.97
N ARG A 64 -10.68 1.64 4.79
CA ARG A 64 -10.20 0.55 3.91
C ARG A 64 -8.69 0.33 4.01
N GLN A 65 -7.99 1.06 4.88
CA GLN A 65 -6.61 0.75 5.27
C GLN A 65 -6.63 -0.49 6.15
N ILE A 66 -6.82 -1.65 5.51
CA ILE A 66 -6.79 -2.95 6.13
C ILE A 66 -5.53 -3.68 5.69
N THR A 67 -4.92 -4.36 6.65
CA THR A 67 -3.73 -5.18 6.47
C THR A 67 -3.91 -6.47 7.28
N VAL A 68 -2.88 -7.30 7.29
CA VAL A 68 -2.81 -8.52 8.09
C VAL A 68 -3.02 -8.25 9.58
N ARG A 69 -3.76 -9.14 10.27
CA ARG A 69 -3.98 -9.08 11.72
C ARG A 69 -4.09 -10.46 12.35
N VAL A 70 -3.60 -10.57 13.58
CA VAL A 70 -3.85 -11.73 14.45
C VAL A 70 -5.27 -11.61 15.02
N LEU A 71 -6.11 -12.61 14.81
CA LEU A 71 -7.47 -12.63 15.37
C LEU A 71 -7.45 -13.14 16.81
N PRO A 72 -8.29 -12.59 17.71
CA PRO A 72 -8.36 -13.04 19.09
C PRO A 72 -8.94 -14.45 19.17
N GLU A 73 -8.21 -15.36 19.82
CA GLU A 73 -8.69 -16.71 20.15
C GLU A 73 -8.62 -16.99 21.66
N LYS A 74 -9.54 -17.83 22.15
CA LYS A 74 -9.61 -18.22 23.57
C LYS A 74 -8.44 -19.12 23.99
N ASP A 75 -7.90 -19.92 23.07
CA ASP A 75 -6.83 -20.89 23.35
C ASP A 75 -5.50 -20.44 22.73
N LYS A 76 -4.62 -19.86 23.57
CA LYS A 76 -3.30 -19.38 23.16
C LYS A 76 -2.22 -20.48 23.11
N LYS A 77 -2.55 -21.75 23.32
CA LYS A 77 -1.57 -22.86 23.24
C LYS A 77 -1.47 -23.47 21.83
N LYS A 78 -2.26 -22.99 20.86
CA LYS A 78 -2.31 -23.48 19.48
C LYS A 78 -1.87 -22.41 18.48
N ASP A 79 -1.71 -22.82 17.22
CA ASP A 79 -1.53 -21.94 16.07
C ASP A 79 -2.52 -20.77 16.11
N ARG A 80 -2.06 -19.57 15.76
CA ARG A 80 -2.86 -18.35 15.75
C ARG A 80 -3.65 -18.27 14.46
N LEU A 81 -4.93 -17.92 14.58
CA LEU A 81 -5.73 -17.55 13.43
C LEU A 81 -5.35 -16.13 12.98
N ILE A 82 -4.86 -16.04 11.75
CA ILE A 82 -4.45 -14.79 11.11
C ILE A 82 -5.44 -14.48 10.00
N GLU A 83 -5.82 -13.22 9.88
CA GLU A 83 -6.56 -12.71 8.72
C GLU A 83 -5.63 -11.80 7.92
N PHE A 84 -5.35 -12.18 6.68
CA PHE A 84 -4.77 -11.31 5.67
C PHE A 84 -5.90 -10.60 4.95
N ALA A 85 -5.79 -9.29 4.81
CA ALA A 85 -6.78 -8.51 4.11
C ALA A 85 -6.16 -7.27 3.45
N ILE A 86 -6.60 -6.96 2.23
CA ILE A 86 -6.14 -5.79 1.48
C ILE A 86 -7.26 -5.27 0.57
N TYR A 87 -7.45 -3.95 0.57
CA TYR A 87 -8.37 -3.29 -0.36
C TYR A 87 -7.74 -3.18 -1.75
N LEU A 88 -8.28 -3.93 -2.72
CA LEU A 88 -7.76 -3.96 -4.09
C LEU A 88 -8.90 -4.14 -5.10
N PRO A 89 -9.83 -3.18 -5.21
CA PRO A 89 -11.10 -3.34 -5.92
C PRO A 89 -10.94 -3.57 -7.44
N SER A 90 -9.83 -3.15 -8.03
CA SER A 90 -9.55 -3.31 -9.46
C SER A 90 -8.93 -4.66 -9.83
N ALA A 91 -8.38 -5.41 -8.86
CA ALA A 91 -7.80 -6.71 -9.13
C ALA A 91 -8.88 -7.76 -9.40
N LYS A 92 -8.61 -8.68 -10.34
CA LYS A 92 -9.51 -9.80 -10.63
C LYS A 92 -9.23 -10.98 -9.73
N ASN A 93 -7.95 -11.33 -9.58
CA ASN A 93 -7.48 -12.42 -8.73
C ASN A 93 -6.36 -11.93 -7.81
N LEU A 94 -6.30 -12.51 -6.61
CA LEU A 94 -5.25 -12.23 -5.64
C LEU A 94 -4.85 -13.53 -4.92
N SER A 95 -3.58 -13.86 -4.92
CA SER A 95 -3.02 -14.92 -4.07
C SER A 95 -2.17 -14.32 -2.97
N LEU A 96 -2.21 -14.96 -1.79
CA LEU A 96 -1.26 -14.75 -0.73
C LEU A 96 -0.07 -15.69 -0.94
N VAL A 97 1.15 -15.15 -0.85
CA VAL A 97 2.38 -15.95 -0.99
C VAL A 97 3.35 -15.60 0.12
N GLY A 98 4.01 -16.59 0.69
CA GLY A 98 4.96 -16.36 1.77
C GLY A 98 5.66 -17.62 2.23
N GLU A 99 6.43 -17.49 3.31
CA GLU A 99 7.22 -18.61 3.84
C GLU A 99 6.36 -19.80 4.29
N PHE A 100 5.13 -19.55 4.73
CA PHE A 100 4.18 -20.58 5.17
C PHE A 100 3.63 -21.46 4.06
N ASN A 101 3.69 -21.03 2.80
CA ASN A 101 3.25 -21.81 1.63
C ASN A 101 4.35 -22.02 0.59
N GLY A 102 5.61 -21.79 0.96
CA GLY A 102 6.74 -21.97 0.06
C GLY A 102 6.77 -20.99 -1.12
N TRP A 103 6.11 -19.83 -1.01
CA TRP A 103 5.99 -18.83 -2.07
C TRP A 103 5.20 -19.29 -3.30
N ASP A 104 4.30 -20.25 -3.13
CA ASP A 104 3.46 -20.79 -4.20
C ASP A 104 2.18 -19.96 -4.42
N PRO A 105 2.02 -19.28 -5.57
CA PRO A 105 0.84 -18.46 -5.87
C PRO A 105 -0.42 -19.27 -6.17
N GLU A 106 -0.31 -20.58 -6.39
CA GLU A 106 -1.46 -21.45 -6.68
C GLU A 106 -2.14 -21.99 -5.41
N HIS A 107 -1.46 -21.90 -4.26
CA HIS A 107 -1.91 -22.54 -3.02
C HIS A 107 -3.00 -21.73 -2.28
N ASP A 108 -2.78 -20.42 -2.08
CA ASP A 108 -3.60 -19.59 -1.17
C ASP A 108 -4.29 -18.43 -1.90
N LEU A 109 -5.33 -18.74 -2.68
CA LEU A 109 -6.20 -17.75 -3.33
C LEU A 109 -7.08 -17.00 -2.32
N MET A 110 -7.13 -15.68 -2.40
CA MET A 110 -7.92 -14.82 -1.53
C MET A 110 -9.33 -14.56 -2.09
N GLU A 111 -10.32 -14.43 -1.20
CA GLU A 111 -11.70 -14.16 -1.58
C GLU A 111 -11.97 -12.65 -1.62
N LYS A 112 -12.51 -12.17 -2.76
CA LYS A 112 -12.90 -10.76 -2.91
C LYS A 112 -14.32 -10.52 -2.39
N GLY A 113 -14.44 -9.71 -1.34
CA GLY A 113 -15.73 -9.23 -0.85
C GLY A 113 -16.38 -8.19 -1.78
N SER A 114 -17.69 -7.98 -1.59
CA SER A 114 -18.45 -6.93 -2.30
C SER A 114 -17.97 -5.51 -1.97
N ASP A 115 -17.24 -5.36 -0.86
CA ASP A 115 -16.57 -4.13 -0.43
C ASP A 115 -15.22 -3.89 -1.12
N GLY A 116 -14.81 -4.77 -2.04
CA GLY A 116 -13.55 -4.68 -2.77
C GLY A 116 -12.32 -5.08 -1.95
N ILE A 117 -12.52 -5.64 -0.75
CA ILE A 117 -11.44 -6.14 0.11
C ILE A 117 -11.27 -7.63 -0.14
N PHE A 118 -10.05 -8.03 -0.45
CA PHE A 118 -9.66 -9.44 -0.48
C PHE A 118 -9.34 -9.91 0.94
N ARG A 119 -9.79 -11.11 1.29
CA ARG A 119 -9.56 -11.71 2.62
C ARG A 119 -9.12 -13.17 2.49
N LEU A 120 -8.22 -13.58 3.39
CA LEU A 120 -7.88 -14.97 3.60
C LEU A 120 -7.56 -15.17 5.09
N ARG A 121 -8.08 -16.26 5.66
CA ARG A 121 -7.80 -16.64 7.04
C ARG A 121 -7.04 -17.95 7.07
N MET A 122 -5.96 -18.00 7.82
CA MET A 122 -5.17 -19.22 7.99
C MET A 122 -4.59 -19.31 9.40
N ARG A 123 -4.19 -20.52 9.78
CA ARG A 123 -3.52 -20.76 11.06
C ARG A 123 -2.02 -20.80 10.87
N LEU A 124 -1.29 -19.98 11.62
CA LEU A 124 0.16 -19.94 11.64
C LEU A 124 0.69 -20.23 13.03
N LYS A 125 1.80 -20.96 13.11
CA LYS A 125 2.54 -21.13 14.37
C LYS A 125 3.13 -19.77 14.81
N PRO A 126 3.44 -19.59 16.10
CA PRO A 126 4.23 -18.45 16.53
C PRO A 126 5.56 -18.37 15.77
N GLY A 127 5.90 -17.18 15.29
CA GLY A 127 7.06 -16.95 14.41
C GLY A 127 6.96 -15.64 13.62
N SER A 128 8.03 -15.31 12.90
CA SER A 128 8.07 -14.20 11.95
C SER A 128 7.97 -14.77 10.55
N TYR A 129 7.06 -14.23 9.73
CA TYR A 129 6.84 -14.71 8.37
C TYR A 129 6.92 -13.57 7.37
N ALA A 130 7.74 -13.74 6.33
CA ALA A 130 7.73 -12.89 5.14
C ALA A 130 6.62 -13.31 4.18
N TYR A 131 5.94 -12.31 3.58
CA TYR A 131 4.88 -12.53 2.60
C TYR A 131 4.78 -11.38 1.59
N LYS A 132 4.07 -11.66 0.49
CA LYS A 132 3.64 -10.74 -0.57
C LYS A 132 2.23 -11.14 -1.05
N TYR A 133 1.66 -10.33 -1.92
CA TYR A 133 0.50 -10.73 -2.72
C TYR A 133 0.87 -10.86 -4.20
N VAL A 134 0.18 -11.75 -4.91
CA VAL A 134 0.23 -11.84 -6.37
C VAL A 134 -1.12 -11.41 -6.93
N ALA A 135 -1.21 -10.17 -7.39
CA ALA A 135 -2.42 -9.57 -7.95
C ALA A 135 -2.37 -9.64 -9.48
N ASP A 136 -3.27 -10.40 -10.10
CA ASP A 136 -3.31 -10.57 -11.57
C ASP A 136 -1.92 -10.87 -12.18
N GLY A 137 -1.16 -11.75 -11.53
CA GLY A 137 0.19 -12.15 -11.93
C GLY A 137 1.33 -11.18 -11.52
N ARG A 138 1.01 -10.09 -10.83
CA ARG A 138 2.00 -9.10 -10.37
C ARG A 138 2.25 -9.21 -8.87
N TRP A 139 3.52 -9.34 -8.50
CA TRP A 139 3.96 -9.36 -7.12
C TRP A 139 3.89 -7.95 -6.53
N ILE A 140 3.18 -7.81 -5.41
CA ILE A 140 3.01 -6.55 -4.70
C ILE A 140 3.20 -6.75 -3.19
N LEU A 141 3.68 -5.70 -2.53
CA LEU A 141 3.74 -5.62 -1.07
C LEU A 141 2.37 -5.33 -0.48
N ASP A 142 2.19 -5.66 0.79
CA ASP A 142 1.10 -5.13 1.60
C ASP A 142 1.36 -3.66 1.92
N ARG A 143 0.72 -2.76 1.16
CA ARG A 143 0.96 -1.31 1.22
C ARG A 143 0.57 -0.69 2.57
N TYR A 144 -0.28 -1.37 3.34
CA TYR A 144 -0.74 -0.90 4.65
C TYR A 144 -0.03 -1.60 5.80
N ASN A 145 0.83 -2.58 5.51
CA ASN A 145 1.70 -3.18 6.50
C ASN A 145 2.97 -2.33 6.70
N GLN A 146 3.07 -1.72 7.88
CA GLN A 146 4.23 -0.93 8.27
C GLN A 146 5.50 -1.78 8.53
N GLN A 147 5.36 -3.10 8.66
CA GLN A 147 6.47 -4.04 8.80
C GLN A 147 6.90 -4.52 7.41
N THR A 148 7.73 -3.74 6.71
CA THR A 148 8.39 -4.17 5.47
C THR A 148 9.90 -4.22 5.70
N ARG A 149 10.57 -5.29 5.24
CA ARG A 149 12.03 -5.48 5.41
C ARG A 149 12.65 -5.92 4.09
N TYR A 150 13.90 -5.52 3.86
CA TYR A 150 14.71 -6.01 2.75
C TYR A 150 15.41 -7.32 3.15
N LEU A 151 15.14 -8.38 2.39
CA LEU A 151 15.74 -9.69 2.55
C LEU A 151 16.96 -9.81 1.64
N LYS A 152 18.15 -9.68 2.24
CA LYS A 152 19.43 -9.66 1.51
C LYS A 152 19.73 -10.97 0.75
N ASP A 153 19.29 -12.09 1.30
CA ASP A 153 19.43 -13.42 0.69
C ASP A 153 18.59 -13.58 -0.58
N LYS A 154 17.46 -12.86 -0.67
CA LYS A 154 16.55 -12.90 -1.82
C LYS A 154 16.66 -11.67 -2.73
N ASP A 155 17.45 -10.67 -2.33
CA ASP A 155 17.51 -9.33 -2.97
C ASP A 155 16.12 -8.71 -3.19
N GLU A 156 15.23 -8.86 -2.21
CA GLU A 156 13.83 -8.45 -2.34
C GLU A 156 13.29 -7.77 -1.09
N LEU A 157 12.38 -6.81 -1.28
CA LEU A 157 11.54 -6.28 -0.21
C LEU A 157 10.36 -7.23 0.03
N CYS A 158 10.04 -7.51 1.30
CA CYS A 158 8.89 -8.31 1.71
C CYS A 158 8.13 -7.65 2.85
N SER A 159 6.81 -7.86 2.91
CA SER A 159 5.99 -7.54 4.08
C SER A 159 6.18 -8.64 5.13
N PHE A 160 6.07 -8.30 6.41
CA PHE A 160 6.29 -9.22 7.53
C PHE A 160 5.12 -9.23 8.49
N ILE A 161 4.82 -10.40 9.03
CA ILE A 161 3.96 -10.56 10.20
C ILE A 161 4.70 -11.27 11.31
N GLU A 162 4.57 -10.72 12.52
CA GLU A 162 5.01 -11.36 13.76
C GLU A 162 3.82 -12.03 14.45
N VAL A 163 3.86 -13.34 14.59
CA VAL A 163 2.84 -14.15 15.25
C VAL A 163 3.33 -14.50 16.65
N LYS A 164 2.67 -13.97 17.69
CA LYS A 164 3.01 -14.17 19.12
C LYS A 164 2.05 -15.15 19.80
#